data_AF-A0A915JR67-F1
#
_entry.id   AF-A0A915JR67-F1
#
_cell.length_a   1.000
_cell.length_b   1.000
_cell.length_c   1.000
_cell.angle_alpha   90.00
_cell.angle_beta   90.00
_cell.angle_gamma   90.00
#
_symmetry.space_group_name_H-M   'P 1'
#
loop_
_entity.id
_entity.type
_entity.pdbx_description
1 polymer ?
#
loop_
_entity_poly.entity_id
_entity_poly.type
_entity_poly.pdbx_seq_one_letter_code
_entity_poly.pdbx_strand_id
1 'polypeptide(L)'
;MNNDSAIELVDDKWLQFTEPLDTVSGRPDTKVCHLTDCLAQFMSTEKLCDRNKFGCENCTKNFRCHRKDVDEEEKPSKIVYTDALKKYIIFSPPAVLTLHLKRFHQFGGGFMKVNKFVEFPKILNLAPFCSKISK
;
A
#
# COMPACT_ATOMS: atom_id res chain seq x y z
N MET A 1 -7.98 11.63 26.97
CA MET A 1 -8.53 12.25 25.75
C MET A 1 -7.41 12.26 24.71
N ASN A 2 -7.17 11.14 24.03
CA ASN A 2 -6.17 11.05 22.97
C ASN A 2 -6.87 10.39 21.78
N ASN A 3 -7.23 11.18 20.78
CA ASN A 3 -7.75 10.71 19.49
C ASN A 3 -7.14 11.59 18.40
N ASP A 4 -5.82 11.55 18.28
CA ASP A 4 -5.12 11.99 17.08
C ASP A 4 -4.45 10.77 16.48
N SER A 5 -5.26 9.94 15.82
CA SER A 5 -4.77 9.04 14.78
C SER A 5 -5.43 9.44 13.46
N ALA A 6 -5.27 10.71 13.10
CA ALA A 6 -5.05 10.99 11.69
C ALA A 6 -3.79 10.20 11.34
N ILE A 7 -3.94 9.14 10.54
CA ILE A 7 -2.80 8.50 9.91
C ILE A 7 -2.28 9.56 8.93
N GLU A 8 -1.41 10.42 9.44
CA GLU A 8 -0.59 11.30 8.63
C GLU A 8 0.30 10.38 7.79
N LEU A 9 -0.16 10.16 6.54
CA LEU A 9 0.58 9.47 5.49
C LEU A 9 1.75 10.37 5.05
N VAL A 10 2.69 10.58 5.96
CA VAL A 10 3.90 11.35 5.70
C VAL A 10 4.96 10.37 5.22
N ASP A 11 5.52 10.71 4.05
CA ASP A 11 6.46 9.94 3.23
C ASP A 11 5.89 8.75 2.45
N ASP A 12 5.03 9.11 1.51
CA ASP A 12 4.46 8.35 0.39
C ASP A 12 5.52 7.86 -0.65
N LYS A 13 6.74 7.47 -0.21
CA LYS A 13 7.78 6.90 -1.08
C LYS A 13 7.38 5.56 -1.72
N TRP A 14 6.34 4.94 -1.17
CA TRP A 14 5.66 3.75 -1.69
C TRP A 14 4.97 3.98 -3.04
N LEU A 15 4.63 5.22 -3.39
CA LEU A 15 3.94 5.54 -4.63
C LEU A 15 4.75 5.31 -5.90
N GLN A 16 6.06 5.05 -5.79
CA GLN A 16 6.91 4.69 -6.92
C GLN A 16 6.66 3.27 -7.42
N PHE A 17 5.98 2.42 -6.62
CA PHE A 17 5.79 1.01 -6.92
C PHE A 17 4.38 0.67 -7.41
N THR A 18 3.43 1.61 -7.32
CA THR A 18 2.07 1.40 -7.83
C THR A 18 2.01 1.86 -9.29
N GLU A 19 1.89 0.91 -10.22
CA GLU A 19 1.69 1.25 -11.62
C GLU A 19 0.38 2.04 -11.82
N PRO A 20 0.39 3.13 -12.61
CA PRO A 20 -0.83 3.82 -12.97
C PRO A 20 -1.85 2.86 -13.56
N LEU A 21 -3.13 3.02 -13.24
CA LEU A 21 -4.22 2.20 -13.81
C LEU A 21 -4.23 2.25 -15.36
N ASP A 22 -3.62 3.29 -15.95
CA ASP A 22 -3.47 3.47 -17.39
C ASP A 22 -2.42 2.54 -18.02
N THR A 23 -1.54 1.93 -17.22
CA THR A 23 -0.46 1.04 -17.67
C THR A 23 -0.83 -0.44 -17.54
N VAL A 24 -1.78 -0.79 -16.67
CA VAL A 24 -2.13 -2.18 -16.29
C VAL A 24 -2.84 -2.97 -17.40
N SER A 25 -3.18 -2.36 -18.53
CA SER A 25 -3.63 -3.12 -19.68
C SER A 25 -3.22 -2.43 -20.96
N GLY A 26 -2.53 -3.13 -21.86
CA GLY A 26 -2.40 -2.77 -23.27
C GLY A 26 -3.73 -2.79 -24.01
N ARG A 27 -4.78 -2.20 -23.41
CA ARG A 27 -6.09 -1.97 -23.99
C ARG A 27 -6.15 -0.51 -24.45
N PRO A 28 -6.80 -0.27 -25.61
CA PRO A 28 -7.01 1.07 -26.11
C PRO A 28 -7.71 1.96 -25.07
N ASP A 29 -7.46 3.26 -25.19
CA ASP A 29 -7.85 4.41 -24.35
C ASP A 29 -9.37 4.63 -24.20
N THR A 30 -10.17 3.56 -24.31
CA THR A 30 -11.63 3.60 -24.47
C THR A 30 -12.40 3.14 -23.23
N LYS A 31 -11.71 2.71 -22.16
CA LYS A 31 -12.39 2.19 -20.97
C LYS A 31 -12.56 3.28 -19.90
N VAL A 32 -13.83 3.60 -19.63
CA VAL A 32 -14.26 4.38 -18.46
C VAL A 32 -13.64 3.75 -17.20
N CYS A 33 -13.08 4.61 -16.33
CA CYS A 33 -12.52 4.20 -15.04
C CYS A 33 -13.56 4.45 -13.95
N HIS A 34 -14.01 3.41 -13.24
CA HIS A 34 -14.92 3.58 -12.12
C HIS A 34 -14.14 3.70 -10.80
N LEU A 35 -14.72 4.40 -9.82
CA LEU A 35 -14.16 4.50 -8.46
C LEU A 35 -13.95 3.11 -7.83
N THR A 36 -14.83 2.15 -8.14
CA THR A 36 -14.71 0.76 -7.70
C THR A 36 -13.46 0.07 -8.25
N ASP A 37 -13.04 0.41 -9.47
CA ASP A 37 -11.80 -0.11 -10.05
C ASP A 37 -10.59 0.43 -9.30
N CYS A 38 -10.60 1.73 -8.97
CA CYS A 38 -9.55 2.34 -8.15
C CYS A 38 -9.46 1.69 -6.76
N LEU A 39 -10.60 1.45 -6.11
CA LEU A 39 -10.66 0.77 -4.82
C LEU A 39 -10.16 -0.68 -4.90
N ALA A 40 -10.55 -1.40 -5.94
CA ALA A 40 -10.09 -2.77 -6.17
C ALA A 40 -8.57 -2.83 -6.41
N GLN A 41 -8.02 -1.90 -7.19
CA GLN A 41 -6.57 -1.80 -7.40
C GLN A 41 -5.85 -1.47 -6.09
N PHE A 42 -6.33 -0.50 -5.33
CA PHE A 42 -5.75 -0.12 -4.04
C PHE A 42 -5.71 -1.29 -3.04
N MET A 43 -6.75 -2.13 -3.05
CA MET A 43 -6.85 -3.30 -2.17
C MET A 43 -6.33 -4.59 -2.79
N SER A 44 -5.69 -4.52 -3.97
CA SER A 44 -5.02 -5.68 -4.55
C SER A 44 -3.78 -6.06 -3.75
N THR A 45 -3.34 -7.31 -3.87
CA THR A 45 -2.10 -7.76 -3.23
C THR A 45 -0.91 -7.19 -4.01
N GLU A 46 -0.04 -6.46 -3.33
CA GLU A 46 1.21 -5.93 -3.86
C GLU A 46 2.42 -6.73 -3.36
N LYS A 47 3.47 -6.85 -4.18
CA LYS A 47 4.75 -7.46 -3.80
C LYS A 47 5.69 -6.38 -3.27
N LEU A 48 6.21 -6.61 -2.08
CA LEU A 48 7.24 -5.81 -1.45
C LEU A 48 8.61 -6.41 -1.77
N CYS A 49 9.43 -5.75 -2.59
CA CYS A 49 10.77 -6.20 -2.96
C CYS A 49 11.75 -5.01 -3.12
N ASP A 50 13.03 -5.33 -3.39
CA ASP A 50 14.10 -4.34 -3.62
C ASP A 50 14.26 -3.31 -2.49
N ARG A 51 14.04 -2.03 -2.79
CA ARG A 51 14.11 -0.92 -1.81
C ARG A 51 12.91 -0.90 -0.85
N ASN A 52 11.93 -1.76 -1.09
CA ASN A 52 10.63 -1.80 -0.43
C ASN A 52 10.40 -3.08 0.39
N LYS A 53 11.48 -3.82 0.71
CA LYS A 53 11.41 -5.08 1.46
C LYS A 53 10.85 -4.90 2.88
N PHE A 54 10.20 -5.94 3.38
CA PHE A 54 9.61 -5.97 4.72
C PHE A 54 10.63 -6.41 5.77
N GLY A 55 10.72 -5.67 6.87
CA GLY A 55 11.52 -6.06 8.04
C GLY A 55 10.81 -7.14 8.85
N CYS A 56 11.17 -8.41 8.65
CA CYS A 56 10.48 -9.51 9.31
C CYS A 56 11.09 -9.82 10.69
N GLU A 57 10.31 -9.64 11.75
CA GLU A 57 10.73 -9.95 13.13
C GLU A 57 11.11 -11.43 13.30
N ASN A 58 10.34 -12.34 12.71
CA ASN A 58 10.59 -13.79 12.83
C ASN A 58 11.90 -14.18 12.13
N CYS A 59 12.13 -13.67 10.91
CA CYS A 59 13.39 -13.88 10.19
C CYS A 59 14.57 -13.26 10.95
N THR A 60 14.36 -12.10 11.58
CA THR A 60 15.38 -11.42 12.40
C THR A 60 15.73 -12.23 13.64
N LYS A 61 14.74 -12.78 14.36
CA LYS A 61 14.96 -13.69 15.50
C LYS A 61 15.69 -14.94 15.06
N ASN A 62 15.25 -15.58 13.98
CA ASN A 62 15.88 -16.78 13.45
C ASN A 62 17.35 -16.56 13.06
N PHE A 63 17.65 -15.44 12.41
CA PHE A 63 19.03 -15.08 12.03
C PHE A 63 19.96 -14.90 13.24
N ARG A 64 19.44 -14.39 14.36
CA ARG A 64 20.21 -14.24 15.62
C ARG A 64 20.48 -15.60 16.26
N CYS A 65 19.49 -16.48 16.33
CA CYS A 65 19.62 -17.80 16.94
C CYS A 65 20.68 -18.68 16.26
N HIS A 66 20.94 -18.47 14.96
CA HIS A 66 21.90 -19.25 14.17
C HIS A 66 23.31 -18.65 14.07
N ARG A 67 23.60 -17.48 14.66
CA ARG A 67 24.93 -16.83 14.63
C ARG A 67 25.43 -16.48 16.03
N LYS A 68 25.47 -17.50 16.91
CA LYS A 68 25.92 -17.38 18.32
C LYS A 68 27.44 -17.16 18.48
N ASP A 69 28.24 -17.29 17.42
CA ASP A 69 29.71 -17.33 17.51
C ASP A 69 30.41 -15.95 17.41
N VAL A 70 29.72 -14.83 17.69
CA VAL A 70 30.32 -13.49 17.64
C VAL A 70 29.81 -12.66 18.83
N ASP A 71 30.75 -12.05 19.57
CA ASP A 71 30.53 -11.30 20.81
C ASP A 71 29.33 -10.33 20.77
N GLU A 72 28.55 -10.33 21.86
CA GLU A 72 27.27 -9.60 21.97
C GLU A 72 27.41 -8.06 21.94
N GLU A 73 28.56 -7.51 22.29
CA GLU A 73 28.72 -6.08 22.56
C GLU A 73 28.87 -5.19 21.31
N GLU A 74 29.18 -5.72 20.13
CA GLU A 74 29.42 -4.92 18.92
C GLU A 74 28.37 -5.05 17.80
N LYS A 75 27.34 -5.87 17.97
CA LYS A 75 26.45 -6.19 16.83
C LYS A 75 25.29 -5.22 16.73
N PRO A 76 25.24 -4.32 15.71
CA PRO A 76 24.04 -3.53 15.47
C PRO A 76 22.87 -4.49 15.25
N SER A 77 21.71 -4.15 15.81
CA SER A 77 20.47 -4.90 15.72
C SER A 77 19.98 -4.99 14.26
N LYS A 78 20.59 -5.86 13.46
CA LYS A 78 20.35 -5.95 12.02
C LYS A 78 18.99 -6.57 11.76
N ILE A 79 18.04 -5.74 11.36
CA ILE A 79 16.73 -6.19 10.86
C ILE A 79 16.94 -6.98 9.57
N VAL A 80 16.28 -8.12 9.46
CA VAL A 80 16.28 -8.94 8.24
C VAL A 80 15.15 -8.46 7.34
N TYR A 81 15.52 -7.86 6.21
CA TYR A 81 14.60 -7.40 5.18
C TYR A 81 14.38 -8.48 4.12
N THR A 82 13.12 -8.89 3.94
CA THR A 82 12.73 -9.95 3.00
C THR A 82 11.67 -9.47 2.03
N ASP A 83 11.54 -10.17 0.91
CA ASP A 83 10.38 -10.01 0.04
C ASP A 83 9.11 -10.41 0.81
N ALA A 84 8.00 -9.70 0.55
CA ALA A 84 6.72 -10.00 1.17
C ALA A 84 5.55 -9.69 0.23
N LEU A 85 4.37 -10.20 0.57
CA LEU A 85 3.11 -9.80 -0.06
C LEU A 85 2.32 -8.96 0.94
N LYS A 86 1.79 -7.83 0.49
CA LYS A 86 1.02 -6.90 1.30
C LYS A 86 -0.33 -6.65 0.64
N LYS A 87 -1.37 -6.49 1.45
CA LYS A 87 -2.73 -6.18 0.98
C LYS A 87 -3.42 -5.30 2.00
N TYR A 88 -4.14 -4.29 1.53
CA TYR A 88 -5.01 -3.48 2.37
C TYR A 88 -6.44 -4.03 2.40
N ILE A 89 -7.10 -3.91 3.54
CA ILE A 89 -8.51 -4.25 3.74
C ILE A 89 -9.16 -3.20 4.65
N ILE A 90 -10.45 -2.93 4.46
CA ILE A 90 -11.21 -2.10 5.41
C ILE A 90 -11.67 -2.99 6.56
N PHE A 91 -11.09 -2.86 7.75
CA PHE A 91 -11.59 -3.61 8.90
C PHE A 91 -12.98 -3.12 9.33
N SER A 92 -13.14 -1.81 9.50
CA SER A 92 -14.41 -1.15 9.79
C SER A 92 -14.42 0.23 9.10
N PRO A 93 -15.44 0.54 8.29
CA PRO A 93 -15.49 1.83 7.60
C PRO A 93 -15.82 2.96 8.60
N PRO A 94 -15.18 4.14 8.47
CA PRO A 94 -15.51 5.29 9.29
C PRO A 94 -16.90 5.84 8.96
N ALA A 95 -17.52 6.55 9.90
CA ALA A 95 -18.81 7.22 9.68
C ALA A 95 -18.76 8.25 8.53
N VAL A 96 -17.61 8.90 8.37
CA VAL A 96 -17.31 9.80 7.25
C VAL A 96 -16.07 9.26 6.53
N LEU A 97 -16.27 8.80 5.30
CA LEU A 97 -15.20 8.27 4.46
C LEU A 97 -14.72 9.34 3.47
N THR A 98 -13.43 9.65 3.53
CA THR A 98 -12.76 10.54 2.57
C THR A 98 -11.94 9.71 1.60
N LEU A 99 -12.19 9.86 0.29
CA LEU A 99 -11.46 9.15 -0.77
C LEU A 99 -10.58 10.12 -1.54
N HIS A 100 -9.26 9.92 -1.46
CA HIS A 100 -8.29 10.72 -2.20
C HIS A 100 -7.84 10.00 -3.48
N LEU A 101 -8.15 10.57 -4.64
CA LEU A 101 -7.66 10.07 -5.93
C LEU A 101 -6.24 10.60 -6.17
N LYS A 102 -5.24 9.73 -6.09
CA LYS A 102 -3.83 10.07 -6.31
C LYS A 102 -3.56 10.35 -7.80
N ARG A 103 -3.86 11.57 -8.23
CA ARG A 103 -3.69 12.02 -9.63
C ARG A 103 -2.30 12.52 -9.97
N PHE A 104 -1.44 12.75 -8.98
CA PHE A 104 -0.09 13.26 -9.21
C PHE A 104 0.92 12.16 -8.91
N HIS A 105 1.78 11.88 -9.88
CA HIS A 105 2.88 10.93 -9.71
C HIS A 105 4.18 11.58 -10.19
N GLN A 106 5.26 11.28 -9.47
CA GLN A 106 6.58 11.77 -9.79
C GLN A 106 7.39 10.65 -10.45
N PHE A 107 7.69 10.80 -11.73
CA PHE A 107 8.50 9.85 -12.50
C PHE A 107 9.59 10.61 -13.26
N GLY A 108 10.83 10.11 -13.22
CA GLY A 108 11.92 10.66 -14.02
C GLY A 108 12.24 12.15 -13.79
N GLY A 109 12.07 12.65 -12.55
CA GLY A 109 12.38 14.05 -12.21
C GLY A 109 11.28 15.07 -12.52
N GLY A 110 10.15 14.65 -13.08
CA GLY A 110 8.98 15.50 -13.34
C GLY A 110 7.73 15.06 -12.56
N PHE A 111 6.74 15.96 -12.50
CA PHE A 111 5.39 15.65 -11.98
C PHE A 111 4.43 15.47 -13.14
N MET A 112 3.65 14.40 -13.11
CA MET A 112 2.60 14.14 -14.09
C MET A 112 1.24 14.11 -13.41
N LYS A 113 0.24 14.73 -14.06
CA LYS A 113 -1.15 14.70 -13.63
C LYS A 113 -1.96 13.71 -14.48
N VAL A 114 -2.60 12.75 -13.83
CA VAL A 114 -3.58 11.84 -14.42
C VAL A 114 -4.92 12.58 -14.57
N ASN A 115 -5.24 12.96 -15.82
CA ASN A 115 -6.47 13.69 -16.16
C ASN A 115 -7.66 12.78 -16.53
N LYS A 116 -7.52 11.46 -16.37
CA LYS A 116 -8.60 10.50 -16.65
C LYS A 116 -9.82 10.77 -15.78
N PHE A 117 -11.00 10.81 -16.41
CA PHE A 117 -12.25 10.89 -15.69
C PHE A 117 -12.46 9.62 -14.87
N VAL A 118 -12.87 9.79 -13.61
CA VAL A 118 -13.22 8.68 -12.72
C VAL A 118 -14.69 8.81 -12.41
N GLU A 119 -15.48 7.87 -12.92
CA GLU A 119 -16.91 7.80 -12.64
C GLU A 119 -17.14 7.27 -11.22
N PHE A 120 -17.91 7.98 -10.42
CA PHE A 120 -18.23 7.58 -9.04
C PHE A 120 -19.75 7.56 -8.82
N PRO A 121 -20.28 6.53 -8.15
CA PRO A 121 -21.70 6.45 -7.87
C PRO A 121 -22.10 7.40 -6.74
N LYS A 122 -23.36 7.85 -6.73
CA LYS A 122 -23.93 8.61 -5.61
C LYS A 122 -23.99 7.78 -4.31
N ILE A 123 -24.20 6.47 -4.45
CA ILE A 123 -24.23 5.50 -3.35
C ILE A 123 -23.10 4.49 -3.59
N LEU A 124 -22.13 4.43 -2.68
CA LEU A 124 -20.98 3.54 -2.77
C LEU A 124 -21.15 2.36 -1.81
N ASN A 125 -21.20 1.13 -2.35
CA ASN A 125 -21.20 -0.08 -1.54
C ASN A 125 -19.77 -0.49 -1.18
N LEU A 126 -19.40 -0.31 0.10
CA LEU A 126 -18.08 -0.68 0.63
C LEU A 126 -17.99 -2.15 1.07
N ALA A 127 -19.11 -2.88 1.14
CA ALA A 127 -19.12 -4.24 1.67
C ALA A 127 -18.13 -5.20 0.98
N PRO A 128 -17.90 -5.16 -0.35
CA PRO A 128 -16.93 -6.04 -1.02
C PRO A 128 -15.47 -5.79 -0.60
N PHE A 129 -15.19 -4.62 -0.03
CA PHE A 129 -13.87 -4.13 0.35
C PHE A 129 -13.59 -4.27 1.86
N CYS A 130 -14.62 -4.65 2.62
CA CYS A 130 -14.53 -4.82 4.06
C CYS A 130 -14.07 -6.23 4.46
N SER A 131 -13.40 -6.32 5.61
CA SER A 131 -13.01 -7.59 6.22
C SER A 131 -14.25 -8.41 6.56
N LYS A 132 -14.19 -9.72 6.27
CA LYS A 132 -15.20 -10.70 6.71
C LYS A 132 -15.00 -11.14 8.16
N ILE A 133 -13.93 -10.68 8.82
CA ILE A 133 -13.67 -10.98 10.22
C ILE A 133 -14.65 -10.14 11.03
N SER A 134 -15.84 -10.70 11.23
CA SER A 134 -16.88 -10.19 12.13
C SER A 134 -16.35 -10.13 13.56
N LYS A 135 -16.56 -9.00 14.23
CA LYS A 135 -16.56 -8.97 15.70
C LYS A 135 -17.76 -9.75 16.23
#